data_AF-A0AAE0YKZ6-F1
#
_entry.id   AF-A0AAE0YKZ6-F1
#
_cell.length_a   1.000
_cell.length_b   1.000
_cell.length_c   1.000
_cell.angle_alpha   90.00
_cell.angle_beta   90.00
_cell.angle_gamma   90.00
#
_symmetry.space_group_name_H-M   'P 1'
#
loop_
_entity.id
_entity.type
_entity.pdbx_description
1 polymer ?
#
loop_
_entity_poly.entity_id
_entity_poly.type
_entity_poly.pdbx_seq_one_letter_code
_entity_poly.pdbx_strand_id
1 'polypeptide(L)' 'MNNSDATCTFHNSGGHQHEHGAGLLTKKTITKSLLGAACVSRRNILARIKAASFNMSILQTYAPTADHPEEEIE' A
#
# COMPACT_ATOMS: atom_id res chain seq x y z
N MET A 1 -24.95 -10.86 -7.78
CA MET A 1 -23.84 -9.93 -7.44
C MET A 1 -23.35 -9.33 -8.74
N ASN A 2 -23.68 -8.07 -9.04
CA ASN A 2 -23.30 -7.45 -10.30
C ASN A 2 -21.79 -7.17 -10.32
N ASN A 3 -21.12 -7.79 -11.27
CA ASN A 3 -19.67 -7.80 -11.44
C ASN A 3 -19.20 -6.67 -12.39
N SER A 4 -19.90 -5.54 -12.37
CA SER A 4 -19.59 -4.38 -13.21
C SER A 4 -18.66 -3.43 -12.44
N ASP A 5 -17.39 -3.42 -12.85
CA ASP A 5 -16.32 -2.49 -12.45
C ASP A 5 -15.87 -2.52 -10.98
N ALA A 6 -15.07 -3.54 -10.64
CA ALA A 6 -14.12 -3.45 -9.54
C ALA A 6 -12.91 -2.58 -9.92
N THR A 7 -13.14 -1.37 -10.43
CA THR A 7 -12.06 -0.40 -10.66
C THR A 7 -11.42 -0.08 -9.32
N CYS A 8 -10.12 -0.27 -9.25
CA CYS A 8 -9.32 -0.03 -8.06
C CYS A 8 -8.18 0.93 -8.39
N THR A 9 -7.79 1.73 -7.40
CA THR A 9 -6.58 2.55 -7.48
C THR A 9 -5.48 1.86 -6.69
N PHE A 10 -4.35 1.65 -7.35
CA PHE A 10 -3.16 1.07 -6.74
C PHE A 10 -2.14 2.16 -6.39
N HIS A 11 -1.70 2.18 -5.14
CA HIS A 11 -0.59 3.00 -4.68
C HIS A 11 0.63 2.09 -4.46
N ASN A 12 1.76 2.44 -5.05
CA ASN A 12 2.99 1.67 -4.99
C ASN A 12 4.13 2.54 -4.44
N SER A 13 4.81 2.05 -3.40
CA SER A 13 5.98 2.72 -2.82
C SER A 13 7.33 2.24 -3.37
N GLY A 14 7.33 1.16 -4.16
CA GLY A 14 8.52 0.63 -4.81
C GLY A 14 9.14 1.59 -5.83
N GLY A 15 10.43 1.39 -6.10
CA GLY A 15 11.19 2.12 -7.12
C GLY A 15 11.31 1.33 -8.43
N HIS A 16 12.35 1.60 -9.22
CA HIS A 16 12.66 0.86 -10.46
C HIS A 16 13.08 -0.60 -10.22
N GLN A 17 13.60 -0.91 -9.04
CA GLN A 17 13.93 -2.26 -8.62
C GLN A 17 12.65 -2.89 -8.04
N HIS A 18 12.29 -4.09 -8.50
CA HIS A 18 11.06 -4.82 -8.14
C HIS A 18 11.12 -5.43 -6.73
N GLU A 19 11.74 -4.74 -5.78
CA GLU A 19 12.07 -5.26 -4.46
C GLU A 19 11.65 -4.29 -3.37
N HIS A 20 11.20 -4.85 -2.24
CA HIS A 20 10.89 -4.13 -1.00
C HIS A 20 9.81 -3.04 -1.10
N GLY A 21 9.02 -3.01 -2.18
CA GLY A 21 7.87 -2.11 -2.31
C GLY A 21 6.68 -2.56 -1.49
N ALA A 22 5.91 -1.63 -0.95
CA ALA A 22 4.58 -1.88 -0.42
C ALA A 22 3.53 -1.47 -1.46
N GLY A 23 2.40 -2.18 -1.46
CA GLY A 23 1.25 -1.90 -2.30
C GLY A 23 -0.01 -1.64 -1.46
N LEU A 24 -0.82 -0.67 -1.87
CA LEU A 24 -2.14 -0.43 -1.30
C LEU A 24 -3.18 -0.34 -2.42
N LEU A 25 -4.16 -1.23 -2.38
CA LEU A 25 -5.28 -1.25 -3.32
C LEU A 25 -6.52 -0.64 -2.67
N THR A 26 -7.12 0.36 -3.30
CA THR A 26 -8.35 1.00 -2.83
C THR A 26 -9.48 0.82 -3.83
N LYS A 27 -10.68 0.48 -3.34
CA LYS A 27 -11.89 0.46 -4.17
C LYS A 27 -12.23 1.89 -4.59
N LYS A 28 -12.74 2.08 -5.82
CA LYS A 28 -13.19 3.40 -6.32
C LYS A 28 -14.14 4.14 -5.37
N THR A 29 -14.99 3.40 -4.64
CA THR A 29 -15.90 3.97 -3.63
C THR A 29 -15.16 4.60 -2.45
N ILE A 30 -14.02 4.04 -2.06
CA ILE A 30 -13.18 4.53 -0.96
C ILE A 30 -12.35 5.74 -1.40
N THR A 31 -11.96 5.82 -2.68
CA THR A 31 -11.18 6.94 -3.23
C THR A 31 -11.82 8.31 -2.95
N LYS A 32 -13.15 8.39 -2.97
CA LYS A 32 -13.88 9.63 -2.65
C LYS A 32 -13.75 10.08 -1.18
N SER A 33 -13.42 9.16 -0.29
CA SER A 33 -13.21 9.42 1.14
C SER A 33 -11.73 9.47 1.50
N LEU A 34 -10.83 9.28 0.53
CA LEU A 34 -9.40 9.36 0.74
C LEU A 34 -9.01 10.83 0.89
N LEU A 35 -8.52 11.19 2.08
CA LEU A 35 -7.95 12.51 2.36
C LEU A 35 -6.55 12.64 1.74
N GLY A 36 -5.85 11.51 1.59
CA GLY A 36 -4.59 11.43 0.87
C GLY A 36 -3.95 10.06 1.03
N ALA A 37 -3.06 9.71 0.09
CA ALA A 37 -2.16 8.58 0.20
C ALA A 37 -0.75 9.02 -0.23
N ALA A 38 0.26 8.63 0.54
CA ALA A 38 1.65 8.98 0.27
C ALA A 38 2.55 7.78 0.50
N CYS A 39 3.50 7.58 -0.41
CA CYS A 39 4.61 6.67 -0.24
C CYS A 39 5.67 7.39 0.60
N VAL A 40 5.64 7.18 1.91
CA VAL A 40 6.51 7.90 2.86
C VAL A 40 7.94 7.36 2.84
N SER A 41 8.14 6.14 2.34
CA SER A 41 9.45 5.55 2.02
C SER A 41 9.24 4.38 1.06
N ARG A 42 10.32 3.72 0.59
CA ARG A 42 10.20 2.52 -0.27
C ARG A 42 9.33 1.42 0.31
N ARG A 43 9.33 1.26 1.65
CA ARG A 43 8.64 0.19 2.37
C ARG A 43 7.32 0.60 3.02
N ASN A 44 6.92 1.87 2.92
CA ASN A 44 5.82 2.41 3.71
C ASN A 44 4.85 3.25 2.86
N ILE A 45 3.56 2.93 2.95
CA ILE A 45 2.47 3.73 2.41
C ILE A 45 1.58 4.18 3.56
N LEU A 46 1.36 5.49 3.66
CA LEU A 46 0.37 6.08 4.56
C LEU A 46 -0.86 6.49 3.76
N ALA A 47 -2.02 5.97 4.12
CA ALA A 47 -3.31 6.43 3.62
C ALA A 47 -4.15 7.02 4.74
N ARG A 48 -4.82 8.14 4.47
CA ARG A 48 -5.72 8.80 5.42
C ARG A 48 -7.11 8.86 4.82
N ILE A 49 -8.09 8.35 5.55
CA ILE A 49 -9.47 8.14 5.08
C ILE A 49 -10.40 8.88 6.02
N LYS A 50 -11.35 9.63 5.47
CA LYS A 50 -12.47 10.20 6.20
C LYS A 50 -13.55 9.12 6.38
N ALA A 51 -13.53 8.42 7.51
CA ALA A 51 -14.59 7.47 7.84
C ALA A 51 -15.78 8.19 8.49
N ALA A 52 -16.89 7.47 8.66
CA ALA A 52 -18.15 8.05 9.16
C ALA A 52 -18.00 8.65 10.58
N SER A 53 -17.27 7.98 11.47
CA SER A 53 -17.15 8.39 12.88
C SER A 53 -15.90 9.21 13.18
N PHE A 54 -14.79 8.94 12.48
CA PHE A 54 -13.52 9.66 12.63
C PHE A 54 -12.60 9.44 11.43
N ASN A 55 -11.58 10.27 11.30
CA ASN A 55 -10.55 10.08 10.27
C ASN A 55 -9.63 8.93 10.67
N MET A 56 -9.45 7.96 9.79
CA MET A 56 -8.58 6.81 9.97
C MET A 56 -7.27 7.02 9.21
N SER A 57 -6.15 6.64 9.84
CA SER A 57 -4.85 6.54 9.18
C SER A 57 -4.43 5.07 9.12
N ILE A 58 -4.09 4.59 7.93
CA ILE A 58 -3.61 3.24 7.66
C ILE A 58 -2.15 3.35 7.21
N LEU A 59 -1.25 2.72 7.95
CA LEU A 59 0.17 2.64 7.61
C LEU A 59 0.47 1.21 7.14
N GLN A 60 0.62 1.02 5.84
CA GLN A 60 1.06 -0.24 5.26
C GLN A 60 2.58 -0.27 5.23
N THR A 61 3.17 -1.20 5.98
CA THR A 61 4.61 -1.33 6.17
C THR A 61 5.09 -2.70 5.72
N TYR A 62 6.06 -2.73 4.83
CA TYR A 62 6.88 -3.92 4.61
C TYR A 62 8.07 -3.90 5.58
N ALA A 63 7.93 -4.59 6.72
CA ALA A 63 8.97 -4.63 7.73
C ALA A 63 10.22 -5.37 7.19
N PRO A 64 11.45 -4.95 7.52
CA PRO A 64 12.64 -5.75 7.28
C PRO A 64 12.48 -7.08 8.03
N THR A 65 12.34 -8.17 7.31
CA THR A 65 12.77 -9.46 7.85
C THR A 65 14.29 -9.47 7.79
N ALA A 66 14.96 -10.16 8.72
CA ALA A 66 16.37 -10.46 8.51
C ALA A 66 16.48 -11.06 7.11
N ASP A 67 17.23 -10.41 6.22
CA ASP A 67 17.60 -11.02 4.95
C ASP A 67 18.21 -12.36 5.37
N HIS A 68 17.57 -13.48 5.00
CA HIS A 68 18.21 -14.77 5.20
C HIS A 68 19.61 -14.63 4.62
N PRO A 69 20.69 -15.03 5.34
CA PRO A 69 21.97 -15.14 4.68
C PRO A 69 21.72 -16.05 3.47
N GLU A 70 21.90 -15.51 2.27
CA GLU A 70 21.96 -16.34 1.07
C GLU A 70 23.02 -17.38 1.40
N GLU A 71 22.62 -18.65 1.51
CA GLU A 71 23.59 -19.74 1.56
C GLU A 71 24.49 -19.55 0.35
N GLU A 72 25.78 -19.27 0.62
CA GLU A 72 26.83 -19.26 -0.39
C GLU A 72 26.70 -20.55 -1.22
N ILE A 73 26.32 -20.38 -2.48
CA ILE A 73 26.44 -21.45 -3.47
C ILE A 73 27.93 -21.48 -3.84
N GLU A 74 28.71 -22.37 -3.20
CA GLU A 74 30.03 -22.82 -3.69
C GLU A 74 29.89 -23.70 -4.94
#